data_AF-C1EIW7-F1
#
_entry.id   AF-C1EIW7-F1
#
_cell.length_a   1.000
_cell.length_b   1.000
_cell.length_c   1.000
_cell.angle_alpha   90.00
_cell.angle_beta   90.00
_cell.angle_gamma   90.00
#
_symmetry.space_group_name_H-M   'P 1'
#
loop_
_entity.id
_entity.type
_entity.pdbx_description
1 polymer ?
#
loop_
_entity_poly.entity_id
_entity_poly.type
_entity_poly.pdbx_seq_one_letter_code
_entity_poly.pdbx_strand_id
1 'polypeptide(L)'
;MVETLQAAYVVKGEYTANKALMAKYHLQTAVKMYDKLPYFEPEHHYLPARQCLGEFYLRTGDWAGAFKQFARDLDEDHPQNPWSLRGLERAAARTFGNESACNEVFTP
;
A
#
# COMPACT_ATOMS: atom_id res chain seq x y z
N MET A 1 1.46 16.07 -9.73
CA MET A 1 2.74 15.98 -9.00
C MET A 1 2.74 16.58 -7.58
N VAL A 2 1.70 17.30 -7.14
CA VAL A 2 1.66 17.92 -5.79
C VAL A 2 1.10 16.98 -4.70
N GLU A 3 0.36 15.93 -5.09
CA GLU A 3 -0.38 15.07 -4.14
C GLU A 3 0.45 13.92 -3.53
N THR A 4 1.59 13.57 -4.14
CA THR A 4 2.52 12.55 -3.61
C THR A 4 3.35 13.08 -2.44
N LEU A 5 3.61 14.39 -2.41
CA LEU A 5 4.28 15.05 -1.30
C LEU A 5 3.46 14.96 -0.01
N GLN A 6 2.12 15.06 -0.09
CA GLN A 6 1.25 14.94 1.07
C GLN A 6 1.38 13.56 1.75
N ALA A 7 1.45 12.49 0.95
CA ALA A 7 1.68 11.12 1.45
C ALA A 7 3.09 10.94 2.04
N ALA A 8 4.10 11.61 1.49
CA ALA A 8 5.44 11.65 2.06
C ALA A 8 5.53 12.45 3.38
N TYR A 9 4.74 13.52 3.54
CA TYR A 9 4.63 14.26 4.83
C TYR A 9 3.95 13.43 5.91
N VAL A 10 3.01 12.57 5.53
CA VAL A 10 2.33 11.63 6.42
C VAL A 10 3.32 10.57 6.98
N VAL A 11 4.43 10.29 6.28
CA VAL A 11 5.54 9.47 6.79
C VAL A 11 6.39 10.21 7.84
N LYS A 12 6.36 11.55 7.91
CA LYS A 12 7.26 12.39 8.73
C LYS A 12 6.72 12.87 10.10
N GLY A 13 5.54 12.44 10.54
CA GLY A 13 5.27 12.38 11.99
C GLY A 13 4.35 13.44 12.63
N GLU A 14 3.39 14.01 11.90
CA GLU A 14 2.30 14.78 12.54
C GLU A 14 0.92 14.33 12.05
N TYR A 15 0.41 13.22 12.60
CA TYR A 15 -0.94 12.74 12.35
C TYR A 15 -1.93 13.43 13.30
N THR A 16 -2.41 14.61 12.95
CA THR A 16 -3.73 15.01 13.47
C THR A 16 -4.80 14.16 12.79
N ALA A 17 -5.85 13.76 13.51
CA ALA A 17 -6.89 12.88 12.98
C ALA A 17 -7.46 13.38 11.64
N ASN A 18 -7.62 14.70 11.49
CA ASN A 18 -8.12 15.32 10.27
C ASN A 18 -7.15 15.19 9.07
N LYS A 19 -5.84 15.36 9.29
CA LYS A 19 -4.82 15.16 8.25
C LYS A 19 -4.73 13.69 7.81
N ALA A 20 -4.91 12.76 8.75
CA ALA A 20 -4.93 11.32 8.47
C ALA A 20 -6.09 10.92 7.55
N LEU A 21 -7.29 11.45 7.81
CA LEU A 21 -8.48 11.18 7.00
C LEU A 21 -8.32 11.72 5.57
N MET A 22 -7.81 12.94 5.43
CA MET A 22 -7.53 13.52 4.10
C MET A 22 -6.46 12.72 3.35
N ALA A 23 -5.39 12.31 4.04
CA ALA A 23 -4.35 11.47 3.43
C ALA A 23 -4.92 10.13 2.94
N LYS A 24 -5.73 9.45 3.77
CA LYS A 24 -6.44 8.22 3.38
C LYS A 24 -7.28 8.44 2.12
N TYR A 25 -8.06 9.52 2.10
CA TYR A 25 -8.91 9.86 0.96
C TYR A 25 -8.13 10.07 -0.34
N HIS A 26 -7.05 10.87 -0.30
CA HIS A 26 -6.22 11.13 -1.48
C HIS A 26 -5.51 9.86 -1.98
N LEU A 27 -4.98 9.04 -1.07
CA LEU A 27 -4.31 7.79 -1.42
C LEU A 27 -5.29 6.76 -2.03
N GLN A 28 -6.48 6.61 -1.44
CA GLN A 28 -7.52 5.76 -2.02
C GLN A 28 -7.98 6.25 -3.40
N THR A 29 -8.06 7.57 -3.58
CA THR A 29 -8.40 8.17 -4.87
C THR A 29 -7.30 7.92 -5.89
N ALA A 30 -6.03 8.09 -5.51
CA ALA A 30 -4.89 7.82 -6.37
C ALA A 30 -4.86 6.35 -6.84
N VAL A 31 -5.08 5.39 -5.94
CA VAL A 31 -5.21 3.97 -6.30
C VAL A 31 -6.35 3.74 -7.29
N LYS A 32 -7.54 4.27 -7.02
CA LYS A 32 -8.70 4.13 -7.94
C LYS A 32 -8.46 4.76 -9.32
N MET A 33 -7.68 5.83 -9.39
CA MET A 33 -7.31 6.45 -10.67
C MET A 33 -6.24 5.61 -11.38
N TYR A 34 -5.28 5.07 -10.64
CA TYR A 34 -4.24 4.19 -11.17
C TYR A 34 -4.84 2.91 -11.74
N ASP A 35 -5.78 2.27 -11.03
CA ASP A 35 -6.50 1.06 -11.45
C ASP A 35 -7.28 1.25 -12.78
N LYS A 36 -7.55 2.50 -13.19
CA LYS A 36 -8.24 2.83 -14.44
C LYS A 36 -7.29 3.12 -15.60
N LEU A 37 -5.99 3.30 -15.33
CA LEU A 37 -5.04 3.56 -16.38
C LEU A 37 -4.83 2.29 -17.20
N PRO A 38 -4.93 2.36 -18.54
CA PRO A 38 -4.53 1.25 -19.38
C PRO A 38 -3.03 0.98 -19.18
N TYR A 39 -2.70 -0.26 -18.82
CA TYR A 39 -1.32 -0.70 -18.68
C TYR A 39 -0.64 -0.73 -20.05
N PHE A 40 0.51 -0.07 -20.15
CA PHE A 40 1.38 -0.10 -21.32
C PHE A 40 2.80 -0.36 -20.85
N GLU A 41 3.41 -1.46 -21.30
CA GLU A 41 4.77 -1.82 -20.91
C GLU A 41 5.79 -1.32 -21.97
N PRO A 42 6.88 -0.63 -21.56
CA PRO A 42 7.25 -0.29 -20.19
C PRO A 42 6.39 0.84 -19.60
N GLU A 43 6.03 0.74 -18.32
CA GLU A 43 5.22 1.77 -17.65
C GLU A 43 5.86 3.16 -17.79
N HIS A 44 5.16 4.08 -18.43
CA HIS A 44 5.62 5.48 -18.52
C HIS A 44 5.51 6.23 -17.18
N HIS A 45 4.73 5.70 -16.23
CA HIS A 45 4.41 6.38 -14.97
C HIS A 45 4.56 5.41 -13.79
N TYR A 46 5.77 5.24 -13.28
CA TYR A 46 5.97 4.51 -12.02
C TYR A 46 5.46 5.37 -10.85
N LEU A 47 4.18 5.19 -10.50
CA LEU A 47 3.55 5.81 -9.34
C LEU A 47 2.99 4.71 -8.44
N PRO A 48 3.69 4.32 -7.35
CA PRO A 48 3.30 3.19 -6.52
C PRO A 48 2.18 3.56 -5.53
N ALA A 49 1.03 4.02 -6.04
CA ALA A 49 -0.09 4.50 -5.23
C ALA A 49 -0.57 3.45 -4.22
N ARG A 50 -0.56 2.17 -4.63
CA ARG A 50 -0.96 1.04 -3.79
C ARG A 50 0.01 0.81 -2.62
N GLN A 51 1.32 0.91 -2.88
CA GLN A 51 2.34 0.82 -1.83
C GLN A 51 2.25 1.96 -0.84
N CYS A 52 2.04 3.19 -1.33
CA CYS A 52 1.87 4.36 -0.47
C CYS A 52 0.64 4.21 0.44
N LEU A 53 -0.47 3.70 -0.10
CA LEU A 53 -1.67 3.40 0.70
C LEU A 53 -1.44 2.27 1.71
N GLY A 54 -0.73 1.21 1.32
CA GLY A 54 -0.36 0.12 2.23
C GLY A 54 0.52 0.59 3.40
N GLU A 55 1.53 1.41 3.13
CA GLU A 55 2.40 1.98 4.16
C GLU A 55 1.65 2.98 5.06
N PHE A 56 0.71 3.75 4.52
CA PHE A 56 -0.20 4.59 5.30
C PHE A 56 -1.02 3.75 6.29
N TYR A 57 -1.60 2.64 5.82
CA TYR A 57 -2.36 1.74 6.67
C TYR A 57 -1.52 1.09 7.76
N LEU A 58 -0.28 0.67 7.45
CA LEU A 58 0.67 0.24 8.47
C LEU A 58 0.90 1.33 9.52
N ARG A 59 1.14 2.57 9.11
CA ARG A 59 1.45 3.64 10.09
C ARG A 59 0.26 4.07 10.93
N THR A 60 -0.96 3.88 10.42
CA THR A 60 -2.20 4.26 11.11
C THR A 60 -2.85 3.10 11.87
N GLY A 61 -2.28 1.90 11.82
CA GLY A 61 -2.76 0.73 12.57
C GLY A 61 -3.84 -0.10 11.88
N ASP A 62 -4.15 0.18 10.61
CA ASP A 62 -5.07 -0.60 9.79
C ASP A 62 -4.32 -1.75 9.09
N TRP A 63 -3.86 -2.73 9.88
CA TRP A 63 -2.98 -3.81 9.40
C TRP A 63 -3.64 -4.66 8.31
N ALA A 64 -4.94 -4.93 8.45
CA ALA A 64 -5.72 -5.68 7.46
C ALA A 64 -5.87 -4.89 6.15
N GLY A 65 -6.10 -3.58 6.24
CA GLY A 65 -6.11 -2.70 5.07
C GLY A 65 -4.76 -2.69 4.35
N ALA A 66 -3.66 -2.63 5.10
CA ALA A 66 -2.31 -2.71 4.54
C ALA A 66 -2.06 -4.04 3.82
N PHE A 67 -2.38 -5.16 4.47
CA PHE A 67 -2.23 -6.50 3.91
C PHE A 67 -2.95 -6.61 2.57
N LYS A 68 -4.21 -6.17 2.50
CA LYS A 68 -5.00 -6.20 1.28
C LYS A 68 -4.37 -5.39 0.15
N GLN A 69 -3.80 -4.22 0.44
CA GLN A 69 -3.15 -3.41 -0.59
C GLN A 69 -1.87 -4.07 -1.13
N PHE A 70 -1.02 -4.58 -0.25
CA PHE A 70 0.21 -5.24 -0.67
C PHE A 70 -0.03 -6.57 -1.39
N ALA A 71 -1.00 -7.37 -0.92
CA ALA A 71 -1.38 -8.63 -1.57
C ALA A 71 -1.91 -8.37 -2.98
N ARG A 72 -2.77 -7.35 -3.15
CA ARG A 72 -3.31 -6.97 -4.46
C ARG A 72 -2.22 -6.49 -5.43
N ASP A 73 -1.21 -5.76 -4.95
CA ASP A 73 -0.08 -5.35 -5.78
C ASP A 73 0.67 -6.56 -6.33
N LEU A 74 0.95 -7.55 -5.48
CA LEU A 74 1.68 -8.76 -5.88
C LEU A 74 0.84 -9.70 -6.75
N ASP A 75 -0.48 -9.71 -6.59
CA ASP A 75 -1.37 -10.59 -7.34
C ASP A 75 -1.64 -10.05 -8.75
N GLU A 76 -1.90 -8.74 -8.89
CA GLU A 76 -2.43 -8.18 -10.14
C GLU A 76 -1.48 -7.27 -10.91
N ASP A 77 -0.70 -6.45 -10.20
CA ASP A 77 0.03 -5.36 -10.84
C ASP A 77 1.53 -5.71 -11.01
N HIS A 78 2.16 -6.20 -9.94
CA HIS A 78 3.61 -6.35 -9.84
C HIS A 78 4.01 -7.57 -8.99
N PRO A 79 3.93 -8.81 -9.53
CA PRO A 79 4.24 -10.03 -8.77
C PRO A 79 5.65 -10.11 -8.18
N GLN A 80 6.60 -9.37 -8.77
CA GLN A 80 8.00 -9.38 -8.34
C GLN A 80 8.41 -8.12 -7.56
N ASN A 81 7.45 -7.41 -6.97
CA ASN A 81 7.72 -6.15 -6.28
C ASN A 81 8.26 -6.36 -4.84
N PRO A 82 9.56 -6.11 -4.58
CA PRO A 82 10.15 -6.40 -3.27
C PRO A 82 9.63 -5.49 -2.16
N TRP A 83 9.17 -4.27 -2.49
CA TRP A 83 8.60 -3.35 -1.51
C TRP A 83 7.24 -3.82 -1.03
N SER A 84 6.42 -4.32 -1.95
CA SER A 84 5.11 -4.87 -1.63
C SER A 84 5.22 -6.19 -0.89
N LEU A 85 6.17 -7.05 -1.24
CA LEU A 85 6.48 -8.26 -0.49
C LEU A 85 6.83 -7.95 0.98
N ARG A 86 7.78 -7.05 1.20
CA ARG A 86 8.17 -6.63 2.56
C ARG A 86 7.03 -5.90 3.29
N GLY A 87 6.19 -5.15 2.57
CA GLY A 87 4.99 -4.53 3.11
C GLY A 87 3.98 -5.56 3.60
N LEU A 88 3.76 -6.60 2.79
CA LEU A 88 2.84 -7.70 3.08
C LEU A 88 3.29 -8.49 4.30
N GLU A 89 4.57 -8.85 4.40
CA GLU A 89 5.13 -9.53 5.58
C GLU A 89 4.90 -8.74 6.87
N ARG A 90 5.19 -7.42 6.85
CA ARG A 90 4.97 -6.53 8.00
C ARG A 90 3.49 -6.46 8.38
N ALA A 91 2.60 -6.36 7.38
CA ALA A 91 1.16 -6.30 7.61
C ALA A 91 0.60 -7.62 8.14
N ALA A 92 1.07 -8.74 7.59
CA ALA A 92 0.67 -10.09 7.97
C ALA A 92 1.09 -10.41 9.41
N ALA A 93 2.35 -10.12 9.77
CA ALA A 93 2.84 -10.28 11.15
C ALA A 93 2.02 -9.48 12.17
N ARG A 94 1.55 -8.28 11.79
CA ARG A 94 0.71 -7.43 12.66
C ARG A 94 -0.75 -7.87 12.72
N THR A 95 -1.26 -8.52 11.67
CA THR A 95 -2.66 -8.94 11.57
C THR A 95 -2.88 -10.32 12.18
N PHE A 96 -1.98 -11.28 11.89
CA PHE A 96 -2.15 -12.70 12.21
C PHE A 96 -1.14 -13.23 13.24
N GLY A 97 -0.14 -12.41 13.61
CA GLY A 97 1.00 -12.87 14.41
C GLY A 97 2.08 -13.54 13.56
N ASN A 98 3.22 -13.86 14.19
CA ASN A 98 4.41 -14.35 13.48
C ASN A 98 4.31 -15.81 13.00
N GLU A 99 3.34 -16.60 13.47
CA GLU A 99 3.26 -18.04 13.17
C GLU A 99 2.44 -18.36 11.90
N SER A 100 1.46 -17.53 11.52
CA SER A 100 0.49 -17.88 10.46
C SER A 100 0.77 -17.19 9.12
N ALA A 101 1.46 -16.05 9.12
CA ALA A 101 1.60 -15.17 7.96
C ALA A 101 2.34 -15.79 6.76
N CYS A 102 3.34 -16.63 6.99
CA CYS A 102 4.16 -17.20 5.92
C CYS A 102 3.47 -18.36 5.17
N ASN A 103 2.42 -18.96 5.74
CA ASN A 103 1.81 -20.18 5.19
C ASN A 103 0.61 -19.91 4.28
N GLU A 104 -0.11 -18.79 4.45
CA GLU A 104 -1.32 -18.52 3.65
C GLU A 104 -1.06 -17.76 2.34
N VAL A 105 0.05 -17.01 2.26
CA VAL A 105 0.35 -16.15 1.10
C VAL A 105 1.06 -16.90 -0.03
N PHE A 106 1.79 -17.97 0.29
CA PHE A 106 2.54 -18.78 -0.66
C PHE A 106 2.00 -20.22 -0.68
N THR A 107 0.78 -20.41 -1.15
CA THR A 107 0.35 -21.72 -1.64
C THR A 107 0.44 -21.70 -3.18
N PRO A 108 1.25 -22.57 -3.81
CA PRO A 108 1.45 -22.59 -5.26
C PRO A 108 0.23 -23.09 -6.04
#